data_AF-B4ILK8-F1
#
_entry.id   AF-B4ILK8-F1
#
_cell.length_a   1.000
_cell.length_b   1.000
_cell.length_c   1.000
_cell.angle_alpha   90.00
_cell.angle_beta   90.00
_cell.angle_gamma   90.00
#
_symmetry.space_group_name_H-M   'P 1'
#
loop_
_entity.id
_entity.type
_entity.pdbx_description
1 polymer ?
#
loop_
_entity_poly.entity_id
_entity_poly.type
_entity_poly.pdbx_seq_one_letter_code
_entity_poly.pdbx_strand_id
1 'polypeptide(L)'
;MEELQKVGVFIDEIYKVRVEHPNISSSKVMFKEECFNYIKAFSIFKKFVFDYCNISETFAKDVDKEKLRAIGTQNQLKTAFIQRQNKQQVYQYEIFEQTVELERLKGELQFLQRIETEQHEIINNFFVNQY
;
A
#
# COMPACT_ATOMS: atom_id res chain seq x y z
N MET A 1 -33.34 46.74 -58.50
CA MET A 1 -32.89 45.83 -57.42
C MET A 1 -34.03 45.45 -56.49
N GLU A 2 -34.84 46.39 -56.00
CA GLU A 2 -36.03 46.08 -55.18
C GLU A 2 -37.08 45.20 -55.89
N GLU A 3 -37.31 45.40 -57.19
CA GLU A 3 -38.29 44.58 -57.93
C GLU A 3 -37.89 43.09 -58.01
N LEU A 4 -36.59 42.81 -58.16
CA LEU A 4 -36.04 41.45 -58.15
C LEU A 4 -36.16 40.81 -56.77
N GLN A 5 -35.91 41.58 -55.71
CA GLN A 5 -36.06 41.11 -54.33
C GLN A 5 -37.52 40.79 -53.99
N LYS A 6 -38.49 41.53 -54.53
CA LYS A 6 -39.94 41.27 -54.35
C LYS A 6 -40.39 39.92 -54.93
N VAL A 7 -39.68 39.40 -55.95
CA VAL A 7 -39.91 38.06 -56.52
C VAL A 7 -38.91 37.00 -56.01
N GLY A 8 -38.16 37.30 -54.96
CA GLY A 8 -37.25 36.35 -54.30
C GLY A 8 -35.91 36.14 -55.02
N VAL A 9 -35.53 37.07 -55.91
CA VAL A 9 -34.27 37.01 -56.68
C VAL A 9 -33.28 38.03 -56.13
N PHE A 10 -32.09 37.56 -55.79
CA PHE A 10 -31.01 38.35 -55.21
C PHE A 10 -29.80 38.33 -56.15
N ILE A 11 -28.97 39.37 -56.10
CA ILE A 11 -27.69 39.43 -56.82
C ILE A 11 -26.59 39.50 -55.76
N ASP A 12 -25.57 38.67 -55.91
CA ASP A 12 -24.45 38.62 -54.96
C ASP A 12 -23.31 39.61 -55.29
N GLU A 13 -22.27 39.63 -54.45
CA GLU A 13 -21.09 40.51 -54.57
C GLU A 13 -20.27 40.29 -55.85
N ILE A 14 -20.50 39.20 -56.57
CA ILE A 14 -19.85 38.87 -57.86
C ILE A 14 -20.84 38.92 -59.02
N TYR A 15 -21.96 39.63 -58.86
CA TYR A 15 -23.01 39.85 -59.86
C TYR A 15 -23.72 38.58 -60.36
N LYS A 16 -23.73 37.49 -59.59
CA LYS A 16 -24.51 36.29 -59.91
C LYS A 16 -25.92 36.38 -59.35
N VAL A 17 -26.87 35.94 -60.17
CA VAL A 17 -28.28 35.80 -59.79
C VAL A 17 -28.44 34.60 -58.85
N ARG A 18 -29.11 34.81 -57.72
CA ARG A 18 -29.39 33.81 -56.69
C ARG A 18 -30.87 33.82 -56.31
N VAL A 19 -31.38 32.65 -55.95
CA VAL A 19 -32.75 32.45 -55.44
C VAL A 19 -32.82 32.46 -53.90
N GLU A 20 -31.67 32.64 -53.25
CA GLU A 20 -31.54 32.76 -51.80
C GLU A 20 -30.67 33.98 -51.47
N HIS A 21 -31.05 34.71 -50.42
CA HIS A 21 -30.31 35.86 -49.97
C HIS A 21 -28.86 35.45 -49.60
N PRO A 22 -27.82 36.10 -50.19
CA PRO A 22 -26.42 35.73 -49.97
C PRO A 22 -26.03 35.59 -48.49
N ASN A 23 -26.46 36.51 -47.63
CA ASN A 23 -26.23 36.44 -46.18
C ASN A 23 -26.77 35.15 -45.54
N ILE A 24 -27.98 34.71 -45.92
CA ILE A 24 -28.59 33.49 -45.36
C ILE A 24 -27.82 32.25 -45.83
N SER A 25 -27.43 32.22 -47.10
CA SER A 25 -26.59 31.14 -47.65
C SER A 25 -25.24 31.06 -46.93
N SER A 26 -24.58 32.20 -46.70
CA SER A 26 -23.30 32.26 -45.98
C SER A 26 -23.45 31.84 -44.52
N SER A 27 -24.48 32.31 -43.82
CA SER A 27 -24.77 31.92 -42.43
C SER A 27 -25.06 30.42 -42.30
N LYS A 28 -25.75 29.81 -43.26
CA LYS A 28 -25.99 28.35 -43.28
C LYS A 28 -24.68 27.55 -43.39
N VAL A 29 -23.74 28.01 -44.22
CA VAL A 29 -22.43 27.36 -44.38
C VAL A 29 -21.62 27.47 -43.09
N MET A 30 -21.55 28.66 -42.51
CA MET A 30 -20.85 28.89 -41.23
C MET A 30 -21.44 28.04 -40.10
N PHE A 31 -22.77 28.01 -39.96
CA PHE A 31 -23.44 27.18 -38.96
C PHE A 31 -23.14 25.68 -39.15
N LYS A 32 -23.09 25.21 -40.41
CA LYS A 32 -22.72 23.82 -40.72
C LYS A 32 -21.29 23.52 -40.30
N GLU A 33 -20.35 24.43 -40.53
CA GLU A 33 -18.95 24.29 -40.09
C GLU A 33 -18.83 24.27 -38.57
N GLU A 34 -19.53 25.17 -37.87
CA GLU A 34 -19.59 25.17 -36.41
C GLU A 34 -20.13 23.85 -35.84
N CYS A 35 -21.20 23.31 -36.45
CA CYS A 35 -21.74 22.00 -36.08
C CYS A 35 -20.69 20.89 -36.23
N PHE A 36 -19.91 20.88 -37.33
CA PHE A 36 -18.84 19.90 -37.52
C PHE A 36 -17.72 20.05 -36.48
N ASN A 37 -17.32 21.28 -36.19
CA ASN A 37 -16.32 21.58 -35.17
C ASN A 37 -16.79 21.13 -33.78
N TYR A 38 -18.06 21.37 -33.46
CA TYR A 38 -18.67 20.91 -32.22
C TYR A 38 -18.67 19.37 -32.13
N ILE A 39 -19.10 18.66 -33.17
CA ILE A 39 -19.09 17.20 -33.19
C ILE A 39 -17.68 16.65 -32.99
N LYS A 40 -16.68 17.26 -33.63
CA LYS A 40 -15.27 16.87 -33.48
C LYS A 40 -14.78 17.09 -32.05
N ALA A 41 -15.02 18.27 -31.48
CA ALA A 41 -14.65 18.59 -30.11
C ALA A 41 -15.34 17.65 -29.10
N PHE A 42 -16.62 17.37 -29.31
CA PHE A 42 -17.40 16.47 -28.46
C PHE A 42 -16.91 15.02 -28.53
N SER A 43 -16.48 14.56 -29.71
CA SER A 43 -15.87 13.24 -29.87
C SER A 43 -14.56 13.12 -29.08
N ILE A 44 -13.70 14.15 -29.14
CA ILE A 44 -12.45 14.21 -28.36
C ILE A 44 -12.76 14.20 -26.86
N PHE A 45 -13.73 15.01 -26.42
CA PHE A 45 -14.14 15.05 -25.02
C PHE A 45 -14.66 13.69 -24.53
N LYS A 46 -15.52 13.02 -25.31
CA LYS A 46 -16.01 11.67 -25.00
C LYS A 46 -14.87 10.68 -24.81
N LYS A 47 -13.87 10.71 -25.71
CA LYS A 47 -12.69 9.86 -25.60
C LYS A 47 -11.92 10.15 -24.31
N PHE A 48 -11.68 11.42 -24.00
CA PHE A 48 -10.97 11.81 -22.79
C PHE A 48 -11.67 11.35 -21.51
N VAL A 49 -13.00 11.51 -21.44
CA VAL A 49 -13.78 11.04 -20.28
C VAL A 49 -13.70 9.53 -20.15
N PHE A 50 -13.79 8.78 -21.25
CA PHE A 50 -13.66 7.33 -21.22
C PHE A 50 -12.28 6.87 -20.75
N ASP A 51 -11.22 7.48 -21.29
CA ASP A 51 -9.83 7.20 -20.90
C ASP A 51 -9.62 7.53 -19.41
N TYR A 52 -10.16 8.66 -18.93
CA TYR A 52 -10.11 9.05 -17.52
C TYR A 52 -10.83 8.05 -16.61
N CYS A 53 -12.04 7.61 -16.97
CA CYS A 53 -12.78 6.61 -16.18
C CYS A 53 -11.97 5.30 -16.07
N ASN A 54 -11.38 4.84 -17.16
CA ASN A 54 -10.55 3.62 -17.16
C ASN A 54 -9.32 3.75 -16.25
N ILE A 55 -8.63 4.90 -16.32
CA ILE A 55 -7.48 5.19 -15.46
C ILE A 55 -7.93 5.24 -13.99
N SER A 56 -9.04 5.91 -13.69
CA SER A 56 -9.57 6.03 -12.34
C SER A 56 -9.95 4.67 -11.75
N GLU A 57 -10.58 3.79 -12.53
CA GLU A 57 -10.92 2.44 -12.08
C GLU A 57 -9.68 1.58 -11.82
N THR A 58 -8.67 1.69 -12.69
CA THR A 58 -7.40 0.96 -12.53
C THR A 58 -6.67 1.45 -11.28
N PHE A 59 -6.58 2.78 -11.11
CA PHE A 59 -5.96 3.39 -9.94
C PHE A 59 -6.64 2.98 -8.64
N ALA A 60 -7.98 2.94 -8.60
CA ALA A 60 -8.71 2.47 -7.43
C ALA A 60 -8.35 1.02 -7.05
N LYS A 61 -8.27 0.12 -8.04
CA LYS A 61 -7.87 -1.28 -7.83
C LYS A 61 -6.43 -1.39 -7.31
N ASP A 62 -5.52 -0.60 -7.86
CA ASP A 62 -4.12 -0.60 -7.42
C ASP A 62 -3.97 -0.08 -5.99
N VAL A 63 -4.69 0.99 -5.63
CA VAL A 63 -4.72 1.51 -4.26
C VAL A 63 -5.22 0.47 -3.27
N ASP A 64 -6.31 -0.24 -3.59
CA ASP A 64 -6.86 -1.24 -2.69
C ASP A 64 -5.94 -2.46 -2.56
N LYS A 65 -5.27 -2.87 -3.65
CA LYS A 65 -4.24 -3.91 -3.63
C LYS A 65 -3.07 -3.53 -2.72
N GLU A 66 -2.56 -2.31 -2.83
CA GLU A 66 -1.44 -1.85 -2.00
C GLU A 66 -1.84 -1.65 -0.53
N LYS A 67 -3.07 -1.20 -0.24
CA LYS A 67 -3.61 -1.20 1.13
C LYS A 67 -3.61 -2.60 1.74
N LEU A 68 -4.11 -3.60 1.02
CA LEU A 68 -4.13 -4.99 1.50
C LEU A 68 -2.72 -5.53 1.73
N ARG A 69 -1.77 -5.21 0.85
CA ARG A 69 -0.35 -5.55 1.03
C ARG A 69 0.23 -4.90 2.28
N ALA A 70 0.01 -3.61 2.50
CA ALA A 70 0.49 -2.89 3.66
C ALA A 70 -0.06 -3.48 4.97
N ILE A 71 -1.37 -3.78 5.02
CA ILE A 71 -2.00 -4.46 6.16
C ILE A 71 -1.37 -5.83 6.39
N GLY A 72 -1.16 -6.60 5.32
CA GLY A 72 -0.50 -7.91 5.39
C GLY A 72 0.89 -7.84 6.00
N THR A 73 1.74 -6.93 5.51
CA THR A 73 3.09 -6.71 6.04
C THR A 73 3.06 -6.25 7.50
N GLN A 74 2.14 -5.35 7.87
CA GLN A 74 1.99 -4.88 9.24
C GLN A 74 1.60 -6.04 10.19
N ASN A 75 0.69 -6.91 9.78
CA ASN A 75 0.27 -8.07 10.56
C ASN A 75 1.40 -9.09 10.74
N GLN A 76 2.20 -9.31 9.69
CA GLN A 76 3.38 -10.16 9.76
C GLN A 76 4.41 -9.61 10.76
N LEU A 77 4.72 -8.31 10.68
CA LEU A 77 5.62 -7.65 11.62
C LEU A 77 5.13 -7.75 13.07
N LYS A 78 3.84 -7.49 13.30
CA LYS A 78 3.23 -7.60 14.64
C LYS A 78 3.34 -9.02 15.18
N THR A 79 3.05 -10.03 14.35
CA THR A 79 3.15 -11.44 14.73
C THR A 79 4.59 -11.83 15.05
N ALA A 80 5.55 -11.44 14.21
CA ALA A 80 6.97 -11.71 14.42
C ALA A 80 7.49 -11.06 15.71
N PHE A 81 7.04 -9.83 16.02
CA PHE A 81 7.37 -9.15 17.27
C PHE A 81 6.85 -9.92 18.49
N ILE A 82 5.58 -10.32 18.49
CA ILE A 82 4.97 -11.10 19.58
C ILE A 82 5.70 -12.44 19.76
N GLN A 83 5.96 -13.15 18.66
CA GLN A 83 6.70 -14.42 18.71
C GLN A 83 8.10 -14.25 19.30
N ARG A 84 8.80 -13.17 18.93
CA ARG A 84 10.12 -12.85 19.48
C ARG A 84 10.04 -12.55 20.98
N GLN A 85 9.05 -11.76 21.41
CA GLN A 85 8.85 -11.44 22.82
C GLN A 85 8.55 -12.69 23.65
N ASN A 86 7.66 -13.56 23.17
CA ASN A 86 7.33 -14.81 23.84
C ASN A 86 8.56 -15.72 23.96
N LYS A 87 9.35 -15.88 22.89
CA LYS A 87 10.60 -16.65 22.94
C LYS A 87 11.58 -16.09 23.96
N GLN A 88 11.74 -14.77 24.01
CA GLN A 88 12.62 -14.13 24.98
C GLN A 88 12.18 -14.40 26.42
N GLN A 89 10.88 -14.36 26.69
CA GLN A 89 10.34 -14.71 28.01
C GLN A 89 10.62 -16.17 28.36
N VAL A 90 10.36 -17.10 27.43
CA VAL A 90 10.66 -18.54 27.64
C VAL A 90 12.13 -18.74 27.97
N TYR A 91 13.05 -18.16 27.19
CA TYR A 91 14.49 -18.26 27.48
C TYR A 91 14.87 -17.66 28.84
N GLN A 92 14.26 -16.56 29.25
CA GLN A 92 14.51 -15.97 30.57
C GLN A 92 14.06 -16.90 31.70
N TYR A 93 12.91 -17.56 31.56
CA TYR A 93 12.45 -18.55 32.54
C TYR A 93 13.38 -19.77 32.60
N GLU A 94 13.77 -20.32 31.45
CA GLU A 94 14.69 -21.46 31.38
C GLU A 94 16.05 -21.13 32.01
N ILE A 95 16.61 -19.94 31.71
CA ILE A 95 17.86 -19.47 32.31
C ILE A 95 17.71 -19.36 33.83
N PHE A 96 16.59 -18.81 34.30
CA PHE A 96 16.33 -18.67 35.73
C PHE A 96 16.26 -20.03 36.43
N GLU A 97 15.48 -20.98 35.91
CA GLU A 97 15.37 -22.34 36.45
C GLU A 97 16.74 -23.03 36.52
N GLN A 98 17.51 -22.99 35.43
CA GLN A 98 18.84 -23.60 35.39
C GLN A 98 19.81 -22.93 36.37
N THR A 99 19.72 -21.61 36.54
CA THR A 99 20.56 -20.88 37.49
C THR A 99 20.24 -21.28 38.94
N VAL A 100 18.95 -21.39 39.28
CA VAL A 100 18.53 -21.83 40.62
C VAL A 100 19.01 -23.24 40.91
N GLU A 101 18.85 -24.17 39.97
CA GLU A 101 19.30 -25.55 40.15
C GLU A 101 20.83 -25.64 40.26
N LEU A 102 21.56 -24.84 39.49
CA LEU A 102 23.02 -24.77 39.59
C LEU A 102 23.47 -24.29 40.98
N GLU A 103 22.84 -23.24 41.52
CA GLU A 103 23.16 -22.75 42.87
C GLU A 103 22.81 -23.79 43.95
N ARG A 104 21.71 -24.52 43.80
CA ARG A 104 21.36 -25.64 44.68
C ARG A 104 22.45 -26.72 44.69
N LEU A 105 22.88 -27.16 43.50
CA LEU A 105 23.93 -28.18 43.34
C LEU A 105 25.29 -27.72 43.88
N LYS A 106 25.65 -26.44 43.71
CA LYS A 106 26.87 -25.87 44.31
C LYS A 106 26.82 -25.93 45.84
N GLY A 107 25.68 -25.58 46.43
CA GLY A 107 25.50 -25.68 47.89
C GLY A 107 25.62 -27.11 48.39
N GLU A 108 25.02 -28.08 47.69
CA GLU A 108 25.12 -29.50 48.01
C GLU A 108 26.56 -30.02 47.92
N LEU A 109 27.30 -29.63 46.87
CA LEU A 109 28.72 -29.96 46.71
C LEU A 109 29.57 -29.43 47.87
N GLN A 110 29.40 -28.16 48.23
CA GLN A 110 30.14 -27.55 49.35
C GLN A 110 29.86 -28.27 50.68
N PHE A 111 28.61 -28.66 50.91
CA PHE A 111 28.23 -29.42 52.10
C PHE A 111 28.90 -30.80 52.14
N LEU A 112 28.90 -31.53 51.02
CA LEU A 112 29.54 -32.84 50.92
C LEU A 112 31.07 -32.76 51.11
N GLN A 113 31.72 -31.75 50.52
CA GLN A 113 33.16 -31.52 50.69
C GLN A 113 33.54 -31.26 52.15
N ARG A 114 32.68 -30.55 52.89
CA ARG A 114 32.87 -30.33 54.33
C ARG A 114 32.79 -31.64 55.11
N ILE A 115 31.76 -32.46 54.85
CA ILE A 115 31.62 -33.78 55.48
C ILE A 115 32.83 -34.66 55.16
N GLU A 116 33.27 -34.69 53.91
CA GLU A 116 34.45 -35.46 53.50
C GLU A 116 35.71 -35.03 54.25
N THR A 117 35.90 -33.73 54.45
CA THR A 117 37.02 -33.17 55.22
C THR A 117 36.94 -33.60 56.69
N GLU A 118 35.76 -33.45 57.32
CA GLU A 118 35.52 -33.86 58.71
C GLU A 118 35.76 -35.37 58.90
N GLN A 119 35.35 -36.20 57.93
CA GLN A 119 35.62 -37.64 57.95
C GLN A 119 37.12 -37.96 57.85
N HIS A 120 37.85 -37.27 56.97
CA HIS A 120 39.31 -37.42 56.87
C HIS A 120 40.02 -37.02 58.15
N GLU A 121 39.60 -35.94 58.81
CA GLU A 121 40.13 -35.52 60.11
C GLU A 121 39.89 -36.57 61.19
N ILE A 122 38.68 -37.14 61.28
CA ILE A 122 38.35 -38.22 62.22
C ILE A 122 39.25 -39.44 61.97
N ILE A 123 39.38 -39.86 60.71
CA ILE A 123 40.22 -41.01 60.32
C ILE A 123 41.68 -40.75 60.72
N ASN A 124 42.23 -39.58 60.38
CA ASN A 124 43.60 -39.22 60.73
C ASN A 124 43.82 -39.21 62.25
N ASN A 125 42.89 -38.64 63.02
CA ASN A 125 42.96 -38.65 64.48
C ASN A 125 42.91 -40.07 65.05
N PHE A 126 42.15 -40.98 64.43
CA PHE A 126 42.10 -42.38 64.85
C PHE A 126 43.45 -43.08 64.65
N PHE A 127 44.11 -42.85 63.51
CA PHE A 127 45.44 -43.42 63.24
C PHE A 127 46.53 -42.85 64.15
N VAL A 128 46.50 -41.54 64.45
CA VAL A 128 47.49 -40.87 65.31
C VAL A 128 47.37 -41.33 66.77
N ASN A 129 46.17 -41.66 67.26
CA ASN A 129 45.94 -42.08 68.65
C ASN A 129 46.06 -43.62 68.88
N GLN A 130 46.41 -44.41 67.86
CA GLN A 130 46.62 -45.87 67.97
C GLN A 130 48.10 -46.29 68.09
N TYR A 131 49.02 -45.33 68.15
CA TYR A 131 50.44 -45.53 68.47
C TYR A 131 50.81 -44.75 69.74
#